data_AF-C1N4Y5-F1
#
_entry.id   AF-C1N4Y5-F1
#
_cell.length_a   1.000
_cell.length_b   1.000
_cell.length_c   1.000
_cell.angle_alpha   90.00
_cell.angle_beta   90.00
_cell.angle_gamma   90.00
#
_symmetry.space_group_name_H-M   'P 1'
#
loop_
_entity.id
_entity.type
_entity.pdbx_description
1 polymer ?
#
loop_
_entity_poly.entity_id
_entity_poly.type
_entity_poly.pdbx_seq_one_letter_code
_entity_poly.pdbx_strand_id
1 'polypeptide(L)'
;MALSHHAAAAARPSLARVAPTRVASSPFARDARDARKALATRAAAASDALPSLDASSTWRLRLELFSGVGASSEPDRVVDARCVFVVDEGYEPPQGVVQIVEDDDGVFVDGGLHRWTLEELVCDIVSSESPSSRVVAFVPPTPHSPLPSQDPNERKAGLWIWGLFEEPLYPYMLLSFDVNRVEVREGGYHVPAGKLFGEMRHARGSKSGHVLSDGRLSFKVTKTYQADLVGLSKVSVGEPTECGRVRLDCVETF
;
A
#
# COMPACT_ATOMS: atom_id res chain seq x y z
N MET A 1 9.27 -76.35 41.91
CA MET A 1 8.15 -76.48 40.97
C MET A 1 6.88 -76.00 41.66
N ALA A 2 6.39 -74.81 41.31
CA ALA A 2 5.03 -74.37 41.58
C ALA A 2 4.74 -73.19 40.64
N LEU A 3 4.03 -73.48 39.55
CA LEU A 3 3.52 -72.51 38.59
C LEU A 3 2.25 -71.89 39.17
N SER A 4 2.28 -70.60 39.51
CA SER A 4 1.10 -69.84 39.88
C SER A 4 0.45 -69.22 38.65
N HIS A 5 -0.76 -69.71 38.36
CA HIS A 5 -1.73 -69.12 37.43
C HIS A 5 -2.12 -67.71 37.86
N HIS A 6 -2.21 -66.76 36.93
CA HIS A 6 -3.23 -65.71 37.01
C HIS A 6 -3.75 -65.30 35.63
N ALA A 7 -5.08 -65.31 35.55
CA ALA A 7 -5.89 -65.08 34.38
C ALA A 7 -5.97 -63.60 34.03
N ALA A 8 -5.88 -63.29 32.74
CA ALA A 8 -6.09 -61.96 32.18
C ALA A 8 -7.60 -61.64 32.14
N ALA A 9 -8.03 -60.69 32.97
CA ALA A 9 -9.36 -60.09 32.89
C ALA A 9 -9.36 -58.97 31.85
N ALA A 10 -10.28 -59.07 30.89
CA ALA A 10 -10.49 -58.13 29.80
C ALA A 10 -11.00 -56.77 30.32
N ALA A 11 -10.32 -55.69 29.96
CA ALA A 11 -10.79 -54.31 30.11
C ALA A 11 -11.29 -53.77 28.76
N ARG A 12 -12.53 -53.28 28.75
CA ARG A 12 -13.22 -52.71 27.58
C ARG A 12 -12.66 -51.29 27.30
N PRO A 13 -12.48 -50.87 26.04
CA PRO A 13 -12.09 -49.49 25.74
C PRO A 13 -13.27 -48.54 25.98
N SER A 14 -13.04 -47.57 26.87
CA SER A 14 -13.90 -46.41 27.09
C SER A 14 -13.82 -45.47 25.89
N LEU A 15 -14.95 -45.24 25.21
CA LEU A 15 -15.10 -44.23 24.17
C LEU A 15 -15.08 -42.84 24.82
N ALA A 16 -13.92 -42.19 24.79
CA ALA A 16 -13.79 -40.79 25.17
C ALA A 16 -14.56 -39.90 24.18
N ARG A 17 -15.48 -39.11 24.73
CA ARG A 17 -16.31 -38.12 24.04
C ARG A 17 -15.41 -36.99 23.52
N VAL A 18 -15.32 -36.84 22.20
CA VAL A 18 -14.62 -35.71 21.54
C VAL A 18 -15.39 -34.42 21.85
N ALA A 19 -14.76 -33.50 22.58
CA ALA A 19 -15.24 -32.14 22.75
C ALA A 19 -14.99 -31.35 21.45
N PRO A 20 -15.91 -30.49 21.00
CA PRO A 20 -15.67 -29.65 19.83
C PRO A 20 -14.59 -28.61 20.14
N THR A 21 -13.48 -28.69 19.39
CA THR A 21 -12.44 -27.67 19.36
C THR A 21 -13.06 -26.36 18.89
N ARG A 22 -13.11 -25.37 19.79
CA ARG A 22 -13.56 -24.02 19.48
C ARG A 22 -12.49 -23.39 18.58
N VAL A 23 -12.82 -23.19 17.30
CA VAL A 23 -11.98 -22.44 16.35
C VAL A 23 -11.80 -21.03 16.91
N ALA A 24 -10.56 -20.67 17.21
CA ALA A 24 -10.20 -19.31 17.59
C ALA A 24 -10.48 -18.40 16.39
N SER A 25 -11.43 -17.49 16.55
CA SER A 25 -11.70 -16.43 15.61
C SER A 25 -10.48 -15.51 15.52
N SER A 26 -9.98 -15.35 14.29
CA SER A 26 -8.98 -14.38 13.86
C SER A 26 -9.16 -13.00 14.50
N PRO A 27 -8.09 -12.35 15.01
CA PRO A 27 -8.16 -11.02 15.61
C PRO A 27 -8.40 -9.88 14.59
N PHE A 28 -8.36 -10.14 13.28
CA PHE A 28 -8.38 -9.12 12.23
C PHE A 28 -9.76 -8.50 11.90
N ALA A 29 -10.84 -8.92 12.57
CA ALA A 29 -12.19 -8.46 12.26
C ALA A 29 -12.67 -7.25 13.09
N ARG A 30 -11.84 -6.73 14.02
CA ARG A 30 -12.23 -5.61 14.91
C ARG A 30 -11.60 -4.26 14.55
N ASP A 31 -10.59 -4.22 13.68
CA ASP A 31 -9.81 -3.00 13.39
C ASP A 31 -10.55 -1.95 12.54
N ALA A 32 -11.56 -2.33 11.76
CA ALA A 32 -12.23 -1.40 10.85
C ALA A 32 -13.08 -0.32 11.55
N ARG A 33 -13.56 -0.59 12.77
CA ARG A 33 -14.48 0.31 13.50
C ARG A 33 -13.73 1.31 14.38
N ASP A 34 -12.59 0.91 14.93
CA ASP A 34 -11.75 1.77 15.76
C ASP A 34 -10.90 2.72 14.90
N ALA A 35 -10.51 2.30 13.69
CA ALA A 35 -9.89 3.18 12.69
C ALA A 35 -10.76 4.41 12.38
N ARG A 36 -12.08 4.24 12.23
CA ARG A 36 -13.01 5.36 11.95
C ARG A 36 -13.12 6.36 13.11
N LYS A 37 -12.95 5.91 14.36
CA LYS A 37 -13.10 6.78 15.53
C LYS A 37 -11.80 7.50 15.90
N ALA A 38 -10.64 6.88 15.64
CA ALA A 38 -9.33 7.52 15.79
C ALA A 38 -9.06 8.59 14.70
N LEU A 39 -9.65 8.43 13.52
CA LEU A 39 -9.48 9.34 12.36
C LEU A 39 -10.21 10.68 12.53
N ALA A 40 -11.28 10.73 13.32
CA ALA A 40 -12.15 11.91 13.44
C ALA A 40 -11.65 12.98 14.44
N THR A 41 -10.67 12.68 15.29
CA THR A 41 -10.26 13.58 16.40
C THR A 41 -8.92 14.29 16.17
N ARG A 42 -8.27 14.10 15.01
CA ARG A 42 -6.94 14.69 14.73
C ARG A 42 -6.92 15.87 13.76
N ALA A 43 -8.05 16.22 13.14
CA ALA A 43 -8.17 17.37 12.25
C ALA A 43 -8.69 18.60 13.01
N ALA A 44 -7.81 19.32 13.70
CA ALA A 44 -8.17 20.61 14.28
C ALA A 44 -6.97 21.57 14.38
N ALA A 45 -6.72 22.29 13.29
CA ALA A 45 -6.10 23.61 13.31
C ALA A 45 -6.53 24.43 12.07
N ALA A 46 -7.54 25.29 12.28
CA ALA A 46 -7.87 26.55 11.61
C ALA A 46 -7.78 26.68 10.07
N SER A 47 -8.74 26.07 9.37
CA SER A 47 -9.33 26.58 8.13
C SER A 47 -10.63 25.79 7.85
N ASP A 48 -11.68 26.45 7.34
CA ASP A 48 -12.91 25.78 6.89
C ASP A 48 -12.67 24.94 5.62
N ALA A 49 -11.48 25.02 5.02
CA ALA A 49 -11.08 24.23 3.87
C ALA A 49 -10.73 22.79 4.29
N LEU A 50 -11.39 21.85 3.63
CA LEU A 50 -11.13 20.43 3.81
C LEU A 50 -9.80 20.02 3.16
N PRO A 51 -9.05 19.05 3.73
CA PRO A 51 -7.82 18.54 3.14
C PRO A 51 -8.02 18.11 1.68
N SER A 52 -7.10 18.53 0.82
CA SER A 52 -7.09 18.20 -0.61
C SER A 52 -5.72 17.67 -1.06
N LEU A 53 -5.72 16.90 -2.16
CA LEU A 53 -4.50 16.43 -2.83
C LEU A 53 -4.03 17.44 -3.87
N ASP A 54 -3.92 18.70 -3.47
CA ASP A 54 -3.43 19.80 -4.29
C ASP A 54 -2.59 20.78 -3.42
N ALA A 55 -2.18 21.89 -4.02
CA ALA A 55 -1.30 22.86 -3.38
C ALA A 55 -1.98 23.71 -2.29
N SER A 56 -3.31 23.58 -2.10
CA SER A 56 -4.04 24.26 -1.02
C SER A 56 -3.85 23.59 0.34
N SER A 57 -3.27 22.39 0.38
CA SER A 57 -3.09 21.62 1.61
C SER A 57 -1.64 21.20 1.80
N THR A 58 -1.10 21.47 2.98
CA THR A 58 0.22 21.00 3.39
C THR A 58 0.07 19.74 4.23
N TRP A 59 0.91 18.75 3.93
CA TRP A 59 0.89 17.43 4.54
C TRP A 59 2.22 17.14 5.22
N ARG A 60 2.15 16.52 6.41
CA ARG A 60 3.31 15.92 7.06
C ARG A 60 3.44 14.49 6.57
N LEU A 61 4.53 14.23 5.85
CA LEU A 61 4.97 12.92 5.41
C LEU A 61 5.87 12.32 6.49
N ARG A 62 5.49 11.15 7.01
CA ARG A 62 6.29 10.39 7.97
C ARG A 62 6.65 9.03 7.40
N LEU A 63 7.94 8.74 7.31
CA LEU A 63 8.46 7.43 6.94
C LEU A 63 8.96 6.71 8.19
N GLU A 64 8.33 5.58 8.52
CA GLU A 64 8.73 4.70 9.62
C GLU A 64 9.48 3.51 9.03
N LEU A 65 10.81 3.50 9.18
CA LEU A 65 11.69 2.49 8.58
C LEU A 65 12.05 1.39 9.57
N PHE A 66 12.06 0.15 9.08
CA PHE A 66 12.31 -1.05 9.89
C PHE A 66 13.45 -1.84 9.28
N SER A 67 14.41 -2.24 10.12
CA SER A 67 15.54 -3.08 9.74
C SER A 67 15.16 -4.56 9.60
N GLY A 68 14.00 -4.96 10.11
CA GLY A 68 13.59 -6.36 10.24
C GLY A 68 14.38 -7.14 11.30
N VAL A 69 15.27 -6.47 12.05
CA VAL A 69 16.10 -7.09 13.08
C VAL A 69 15.41 -7.00 14.44
N GLY A 70 14.73 -8.08 14.80
CA GLY A 70 13.97 -8.20 16.05
C GLY A 70 12.46 -8.07 15.80
N ALA A 71 11.65 -8.75 16.62
CA ALA A 71 10.20 -8.75 16.50
C ALA A 71 9.55 -7.47 17.08
N SER A 72 10.23 -6.32 16.95
CA SER A 72 9.73 -5.04 17.46
C SER A 72 8.72 -4.42 16.50
N SER A 73 7.65 -3.86 17.05
CA SER A 73 6.69 -3.04 16.30
C SER A 73 7.09 -1.56 16.21
N GLU A 74 8.17 -1.18 16.89
CA GLU A 74 8.70 0.19 16.88
C GLU A 74 9.66 0.37 15.69
N PRO A 75 9.59 1.51 14.98
CA PRO A 75 10.50 1.79 13.88
C PRO A 75 11.93 2.01 14.38
N ASP A 76 12.90 1.50 13.63
CA ASP A 76 14.33 1.73 13.91
C ASP A 76 14.74 3.18 13.54
N ARG A 77 14.09 3.75 12.52
CA ARG A 77 14.26 5.14 12.12
C ARG A 77 12.94 5.76 11.70
N VAL A 78 12.72 7.01 12.10
CA VAL A 78 11.60 7.84 11.65
C VAL A 78 12.17 9.03 10.90
N VAL A 79 11.62 9.31 9.73
CA VAL A 79 11.93 10.49 8.91
C VAL A 79 10.65 11.30 8.79
N ASP A 80 10.71 12.58 9.10
CA ASP A 80 9.59 13.52 8.98
C ASP A 80 9.93 14.58 7.92
N ALA A 81 8.98 14.83 7.02
CA ALA A 81 9.07 15.85 5.98
C ALA A 81 7.72 16.54 5.80
N ARG A 82 7.72 17.74 5.22
CA ARG A 82 6.50 18.41 4.76
C ARG A 82 6.42 18.39 3.25
N CYS A 83 5.22 18.18 2.74
CA CYS A 83 4.98 18.18 1.30
C CYS A 83 3.64 18.80 0.93
N VAL A 84 3.54 19.22 -0.33
CA VAL A 84 2.28 19.60 -0.99
C VAL A 84 2.09 18.74 -2.23
N PHE A 85 0.83 18.49 -2.58
CA PHE A 85 0.49 17.76 -3.80
C PHE A 85 0.25 18.74 -4.94
N VAL A 86 0.62 18.36 -6.16
CA VAL A 86 0.27 19.09 -7.38
C VAL A 86 -0.39 18.10 -8.31
N VAL A 87 -1.60 18.42 -8.77
CA VAL A 87 -2.40 17.56 -9.67
C VAL A 87 -2.01 17.87 -11.11
N ASP A 88 -1.80 16.81 -11.90
CA ASP A 88 -1.69 16.90 -13.36
C ASP A 88 -3.10 16.94 -13.97
N GLU A 89 -3.44 18.04 -14.66
CA GLU A 89 -4.77 18.21 -15.27
C GLU A 89 -5.00 17.25 -16.45
N GLY A 90 -6.23 16.75 -16.59
CA GLY A 90 -6.66 15.95 -17.74
C GLY A 90 -6.26 14.47 -17.72
N TYR A 91 -5.76 13.96 -16.58
CA TYR A 91 -5.41 12.56 -16.41
C TYR A 91 -6.46 11.78 -15.62
N GLU A 92 -6.70 10.54 -16.06
CA GLU A 92 -7.48 9.52 -15.36
C GLU A 92 -6.69 8.20 -15.38
N PRO A 93 -6.29 7.63 -14.22
CA PRO A 93 -6.65 8.09 -12.89
C PRO A 93 -5.92 9.39 -12.49
N PRO A 94 -6.46 10.15 -11.50
CA PRO A 94 -5.82 11.37 -11.03
C PRO A 94 -4.41 11.11 -10.52
N GLN A 95 -3.48 11.97 -10.89
CA GLN A 95 -2.06 11.83 -10.58
C GLN A 95 -1.38 13.19 -10.54
N GLY A 96 -0.12 13.19 -10.10
CA GLY A 96 0.75 14.34 -10.27
C GLY A 96 2.06 14.24 -9.49
N VAL A 97 2.51 15.37 -8.98
CA VAL A 97 3.81 15.54 -8.33
C VAL A 97 3.63 15.77 -6.84
N VAL A 98 4.55 15.23 -6.03
CA VAL A 98 4.69 15.56 -4.62
C VAL A 98 5.86 16.53 -4.49
N GLN A 99 5.63 17.74 -4.02
CA GLN A 99 6.70 18.70 -3.77
C GLN A 99 7.08 18.64 -2.30
N ILE A 100 8.34 18.29 -2.02
CA ILE A 100 8.91 18.32 -0.67
C ILE A 100 9.25 19.77 -0.33
N VAL A 101 8.62 20.30 0.71
CA VAL A 101 8.74 21.69 1.16
C VAL A 101 9.76 21.82 2.29
N GLU A 102 9.79 20.84 3.19
CA GLU A 102 10.79 20.73 4.27
C GLU A 102 11.23 19.27 4.40
N ASP A 103 12.55 19.06 4.49
CA ASP A 103 13.20 17.76 4.72
C ASP A 103 14.41 17.98 5.62
N ASP A 104 14.20 17.89 6.93
CA ASP A 104 15.24 18.11 7.92
C ASP A 104 16.30 16.99 7.93
N ASP A 105 15.93 15.80 7.44
CA ASP A 105 16.77 14.61 7.41
C ASP A 105 17.63 14.49 6.14
N GLY A 106 17.35 15.31 5.11
CA GLY A 106 18.04 15.25 3.80
C GLY A 106 17.85 13.91 3.07
N VAL A 107 16.73 13.25 3.32
CA VAL A 107 16.41 11.92 2.78
C VAL A 107 15.96 12.01 1.32
N PHE A 108 15.29 13.08 0.93
CA PHE A 108 14.81 13.28 -0.42
C PHE A 108 15.90 13.90 -1.30
N VAL A 109 15.95 13.49 -2.56
CA VAL A 109 16.90 14.08 -3.53
C VAL A 109 16.43 15.50 -3.88
N ASP A 110 17.31 16.49 -3.74
CA ASP A 110 17.04 17.85 -4.21
C ASP A 110 16.76 17.87 -5.71
N GLY A 111 15.59 18.41 -6.09
CA GLY A 111 15.11 18.35 -7.48
C GLY A 111 14.70 16.95 -7.95
N GLY A 112 14.49 16.01 -7.02
CA GLY A 112 13.99 14.67 -7.28
C GLY A 112 12.58 14.69 -7.88
N LEU A 113 12.25 13.65 -8.66
CA LEU A 113 10.93 13.48 -9.24
C LEU A 113 10.08 12.59 -8.34
N HIS A 114 9.36 13.25 -7.42
CA HIS A 114 8.40 12.57 -6.55
C HIS A 114 7.00 12.61 -7.16
N ARG A 115 6.34 11.45 -7.30
CA ARG A 115 5.05 11.32 -7.96
C ARG A 115 4.01 10.65 -7.09
N TRP A 116 2.77 10.97 -7.37
CA TRP A 116 1.62 10.26 -6.83
C TRP A 116 0.61 9.93 -7.92
N THR A 117 -0.13 8.84 -7.74
CA THR A 117 -1.22 8.42 -8.62
C THR A 117 -2.29 7.73 -7.78
N LEU A 118 -3.56 8.03 -8.02
CA LEU A 118 -4.67 7.27 -7.47
C LEU A 118 -4.92 6.01 -8.31
N GLU A 119 -5.39 4.92 -7.70
CA GLU A 119 -5.58 3.65 -8.41
C GLU A 119 -6.82 2.88 -7.95
N GLU A 120 -7.45 2.17 -8.89
CA GLU A 120 -8.69 1.37 -8.73
C GLU A 120 -8.44 0.02 -8.04
N LEU A 121 -7.26 -0.58 -8.24
CA LEU A 121 -6.90 -1.89 -7.73
C LEU A 121 -5.44 -1.90 -7.30
N VAL A 122 -5.17 -2.38 -6.09
CA VAL A 122 -3.80 -2.81 -5.74
C VAL A 122 -3.49 -4.03 -6.58
N CYS A 123 -2.54 -3.91 -7.50
CA CYS A 123 -1.86 -5.10 -7.99
C CYS A 123 -1.13 -5.70 -6.80
N ASP A 124 -1.59 -6.86 -6.30
CA ASP A 124 -0.86 -7.69 -5.37
C ASP A 124 0.53 -8.02 -5.97
N ILE A 125 1.55 -7.22 -5.68
CA ILE A 125 2.94 -7.57 -6.03
C ILE A 125 3.45 -8.70 -5.10
N VAL A 126 2.60 -9.23 -4.22
CA VAL A 126 2.92 -10.40 -3.39
C VAL A 126 1.81 -11.45 -3.51
N SER A 127 1.88 -12.26 -4.55
CA SER A 127 1.53 -13.68 -4.49
C SER A 127 2.31 -14.41 -5.57
N SER A 128 3.34 -15.13 -5.13
CA SER A 128 4.01 -16.14 -5.93
C SER A 128 3.03 -17.27 -6.23
N GLU A 129 2.40 -17.26 -7.40
CA GLU A 129 1.95 -18.44 -8.14
C GLU A 129 1.66 -18.05 -9.60
N SER A 130 2.27 -18.80 -10.53
CA SER A 130 2.46 -18.49 -11.96
C SER A 130 1.19 -18.68 -12.84
N PRO A 131 1.26 -18.58 -14.18
CA PRO A 131 1.02 -17.37 -14.97
C PRO A 131 -0.23 -17.47 -15.87
N SER A 132 -0.93 -16.36 -16.08
CA SER A 132 -1.71 -16.12 -17.30
C SER A 132 -1.47 -14.71 -17.78
N SER A 133 -0.46 -14.56 -18.63
CA SER A 133 -0.08 -13.31 -19.28
C SER A 133 -1.24 -12.78 -20.11
N ARG A 134 -1.86 -11.67 -19.67
CA ARG A 134 -2.53 -10.75 -20.59
C ARG A 134 -1.55 -9.66 -20.97
N VAL A 135 -0.90 -9.88 -22.11
CA VAL A 135 -0.19 -8.82 -22.85
C VAL A 135 -1.24 -7.83 -23.34
N VAL A 136 -1.28 -6.63 -22.79
CA VAL A 136 -2.02 -5.52 -23.38
C VAL A 136 -1.15 -4.97 -24.50
N ALA A 137 -1.42 -5.39 -25.74
CA ALA A 137 -0.80 -4.82 -26.91
C ALA A 137 -1.32 -3.39 -27.13
N PHE A 138 -0.40 -2.44 -27.15
CA PHE A 138 -0.67 -1.07 -27.58
C PHE A 138 -0.96 -1.08 -29.09
N VAL A 139 -2.21 -0.89 -29.48
CA VAL A 139 -2.60 -0.69 -30.89
C VAL A 139 -2.69 0.82 -31.12
N PRO A 140 -1.83 1.44 -31.94
CA PRO A 140 -1.98 2.85 -32.29
C PRO A 140 -3.24 3.05 -33.16
N PRO A 141 -4.00 4.14 -32.97
CA PRO A 141 -5.22 4.37 -33.74
C PRO A 141 -4.87 4.78 -35.17
N THR A 142 -5.37 4.03 -36.16
CA THR A 142 -5.43 4.48 -37.56
C THR A 142 -6.57 5.49 -37.75
N PRO A 143 -6.37 6.53 -38.57
CA PRO A 143 -7.39 7.53 -38.83
C PRO A 143 -8.39 7.02 -39.86
N HIS A 144 -9.63 7.49 -39.74
CA HIS A 144 -10.78 7.34 -40.66
C HIS A 144 -11.78 6.23 -40.33
N SER A 145 -12.71 6.55 -39.41
CA SER A 145 -14.14 6.22 -39.55
C SER A 145 -15.00 7.20 -38.72
N PRO A 146 -16.23 7.55 -39.15
CA PRO A 146 -17.00 8.64 -38.55
C PRO A 146 -17.62 8.24 -37.20
N LEU A 147 -17.55 9.13 -36.22
CA LEU A 147 -18.12 8.97 -34.89
C LEU A 147 -19.66 8.93 -34.95
N PRO A 148 -20.34 7.91 -34.39
CA PRO A 148 -21.72 8.10 -33.98
C PRO A 148 -21.73 8.96 -32.71
N SER A 149 -22.52 10.02 -32.74
CA SER A 149 -22.83 10.85 -31.57
C SER A 149 -23.44 9.96 -30.48
N GLN A 150 -22.63 9.53 -29.52
CA GLN A 150 -23.10 8.85 -28.33
C GLN A 150 -23.49 9.92 -27.30
N ASP A 151 -24.78 9.98 -27.01
CA ASP A 151 -25.36 10.66 -25.88
C ASP A 151 -24.64 10.20 -24.59
N PRO A 152 -24.05 11.12 -23.80
CA PRO A 152 -23.26 10.77 -22.62
C PRO A 152 -24.04 10.06 -21.50
N ASN A 153 -25.37 9.87 -21.64
CA ASN A 153 -26.20 9.24 -20.63
C ASN A 153 -26.69 7.82 -20.96
N GLU A 154 -26.34 7.25 -22.11
CA GLU A 154 -26.83 5.93 -22.53
C GLU A 154 -25.72 4.89 -22.73
N ARG A 155 -25.13 4.44 -21.62
CA ARG A 155 -24.57 3.08 -21.53
C ARG A 155 -25.15 2.33 -20.33
N LYS A 156 -26.36 1.80 -20.56
CA LYS A 156 -26.86 0.53 -20.03
C LYS A 156 -26.59 0.25 -18.53
N ALA A 157 -27.54 0.70 -17.71
CA ALA A 157 -28.45 -0.20 -16.99
C ALA A 157 -27.85 -1.41 -16.24
N GLY A 158 -26.86 -1.16 -15.38
CA GLY A 158 -26.82 -1.81 -14.07
C GLY A 158 -27.65 -0.95 -13.12
N LEU A 159 -28.51 -1.55 -12.31
CA LEU A 159 -29.28 -0.83 -11.29
C LEU A 159 -28.31 -0.35 -10.20
N TRP A 160 -27.69 0.82 -10.41
CA TRP A 160 -26.83 1.45 -9.41
C TRP A 160 -27.73 1.97 -8.29
N ILE A 161 -27.75 1.27 -7.17
CA ILE A 161 -28.38 1.79 -5.95
C ILE A 161 -27.43 2.86 -5.43
N TRP A 162 -27.71 4.12 -5.75
CA TRP A 162 -26.99 5.34 -5.36
C TRP A 162 -27.05 5.61 -3.85
N GLY A 163 -26.66 4.63 -3.04
CA GLY A 163 -26.69 4.69 -1.57
C GLY A 163 -26.09 3.46 -0.88
N LEU A 164 -25.47 2.52 -1.60
CA LEU A 164 -24.97 1.27 -1.02
C LEU A 164 -23.46 1.04 -1.15
N PHE A 165 -22.73 1.82 -1.96
CA PHE A 165 -21.28 1.69 -2.09
C PHE A 165 -20.62 3.08 -2.03
N GLU A 166 -20.23 3.42 -0.80
CA GLU A 166 -19.52 4.63 -0.37
C GLU A 166 -18.00 4.49 -0.60
N GLU A 167 -17.59 3.66 -1.57
CA GLU A 167 -16.19 3.37 -1.86
C GLU A 167 -15.70 4.29 -3.00
N PRO A 168 -14.57 4.99 -2.81
CA PRO A 168 -14.05 5.92 -3.82
C PRO A 168 -13.66 5.16 -5.09
N LEU A 169 -13.88 5.79 -6.25
CA LEU A 169 -13.48 5.25 -7.57
C LEU A 169 -12.02 4.80 -7.58
N TYR A 170 -11.16 5.53 -6.86
CA TYR A 170 -9.76 5.19 -6.66
C TYR A 170 -9.44 5.07 -5.16
N PRO A 171 -9.57 3.85 -4.58
CA PRO A 171 -9.37 3.62 -3.15
C PRO A 171 -7.92 3.53 -2.71
N TYR A 172 -6.97 3.58 -3.65
CA TYR A 172 -5.54 3.49 -3.35
C TYR A 172 -4.80 4.70 -3.89
N MET A 173 -3.69 5.02 -3.22
CA MET A 173 -2.74 6.02 -3.64
C MET A 173 -1.35 5.39 -3.66
N LEU A 174 -0.69 5.49 -4.80
CA LEU A 174 0.69 5.13 -4.99
C LEU A 174 1.57 6.37 -4.90
N LEU A 175 2.71 6.22 -4.24
CA LEU A 175 3.74 7.23 -4.09
C LEU A 175 5.06 6.70 -4.63
N SER A 176 5.86 7.58 -5.21
CA SER A 176 7.19 7.28 -5.72
C SER A 176 8.10 8.44 -5.37
N PHE A 177 9.14 8.21 -4.58
CA PHE A 177 10.08 9.24 -4.15
C PHE A 177 11.49 8.90 -4.62
N ASP A 178 12.21 9.89 -5.13
CA ASP A 178 13.67 9.81 -5.26
C ASP A 178 14.31 10.10 -3.91
N VAL A 179 14.97 9.10 -3.33
CA VAL A 179 15.60 9.20 -2.02
C VAL A 179 17.10 8.96 -2.10
N ASN A 180 17.83 9.66 -1.23
CA ASN A 180 19.21 9.35 -0.89
C ASN A 180 19.28 8.04 -0.11
N ARG A 181 20.50 7.53 0.08
CA ARG A 181 20.73 6.36 0.93
C ARG A 181 20.33 6.70 2.37
N VAL A 182 19.44 5.91 2.96
CA VAL A 182 18.97 6.10 4.34
C VAL A 182 19.53 5.01 5.23
N GLU A 183 20.41 5.39 6.17
CA GLU A 183 20.87 4.49 7.22
C GLU A 183 19.74 4.31 8.24
N VAL A 184 19.19 3.10 8.35
CA VAL A 184 18.04 2.83 9.24
C VAL A 184 18.51 2.43 10.63
N ARG A 185 19.62 1.70 10.71
CA ARG A 185 20.23 1.27 11.96
C ARG A 185 21.74 1.25 11.81
N GLU A 186 22.45 1.76 12.82
CA GLU A 186 23.91 1.74 12.84
C GLU A 186 24.44 0.31 12.64
N GLY A 187 25.27 0.13 11.61
CA GLY A 187 26.06 -1.09 11.40
C GLY A 187 25.34 -2.28 10.75
N GLY A 188 24.19 -2.11 10.09
CA GLY A 188 23.53 -3.26 9.47
C GLY A 188 22.61 -2.99 8.28
N TYR A 189 21.54 -2.23 8.48
CA TYR A 189 20.46 -2.11 7.49
C TYR A 189 20.33 -0.67 6.98
N HIS A 190 20.23 -0.54 5.65
CA HIS A 190 20.02 0.73 4.98
C HIS A 190 19.04 0.57 3.82
N VAL A 191 18.28 1.62 3.56
CA VAL A 191 17.52 1.77 2.31
C VAL A 191 18.49 2.33 1.25
N PRO A 192 18.66 1.67 0.09
CA PRO A 192 19.55 2.15 -0.95
C PRO A 192 19.02 3.46 -1.56
N ALA A 193 19.94 4.29 -2.08
CA ALA A 193 19.55 5.43 -2.89
C ALA A 193 18.78 4.98 -4.14
N GLY A 194 17.73 5.71 -4.52
CA GLY A 194 16.90 5.39 -5.68
C GLY A 194 15.42 5.62 -5.41
N LYS A 195 14.56 4.78 -6.00
CA LYS A 195 13.11 4.89 -5.86
C LYS A 195 12.61 4.19 -4.59
N LEU A 196 11.98 4.98 -3.73
CA LEU A 196 11.18 4.50 -2.61
C LEU A 196 9.69 4.60 -2.99
N PHE A 197 8.97 3.49 -2.89
CA PHE A 197 7.57 3.38 -3.25
C PHE A 197 6.71 3.33 -2.00
N GLY A 198 5.63 4.11 -2.00
CA GLY A 198 4.60 4.08 -0.97
C GLY A 198 3.27 3.60 -1.53
N GLU A 199 2.54 2.82 -0.76
CA GLU A 199 1.18 2.38 -1.10
C GLU A 199 0.28 2.62 0.11
N MET A 200 -0.83 3.33 -0.07
CA MET A 200 -1.78 3.60 1.01
C MET A 200 -3.22 3.62 0.51
N ARG A 201 -4.17 3.51 1.43
CA ARG A 201 -5.59 3.71 1.10
C ARG A 201 -5.92 5.17 1.12
N HIS A 202 -6.81 5.52 0.20
CA HIS A 202 -7.34 6.85 0.02
C HIS A 202 -8.86 6.78 0.14
N ALA A 203 -9.43 7.74 0.88
CA ALA A 203 -10.86 7.97 0.93
C ALA A 203 -11.15 9.46 0.79
N ARG A 204 -12.32 9.80 0.25
CA ARG A 204 -12.78 11.19 0.15
C ARG A 204 -14.17 11.30 0.77
N GLY A 205 -14.30 12.16 1.78
CA GLY A 205 -15.57 12.42 2.45
C GLY A 205 -16.02 13.86 2.26
N SER A 206 -17.33 14.08 2.12
CA SER A 206 -17.92 15.42 1.96
C SER A 206 -17.69 16.36 3.14
N LYS A 207 -17.40 15.81 4.34
CA LYS A 207 -17.14 16.57 5.57
C LYS A 207 -15.69 16.49 6.05
N SER A 208 -14.89 15.60 5.48
CA SER A 208 -13.53 15.31 5.93
C SER A 208 -12.45 15.59 4.88
N GLY A 209 -12.85 15.89 3.64
CA GLY A 209 -11.90 16.01 2.53
C GLY A 209 -11.25 14.69 2.18
N HIS A 210 -10.04 14.77 1.65
CA HIS A 210 -9.17 13.64 1.40
C HIS A 210 -8.60 13.10 2.72
N VAL A 211 -8.67 11.79 2.88
CA VAL A 211 -8.15 11.09 4.05
C VAL A 211 -7.28 9.95 3.59
N LEU A 212 -6.04 9.93 4.07
CA LEU A 212 -5.03 8.93 3.73
C LEU A 212 -4.81 8.02 4.93
N SER A 213 -4.74 6.71 4.69
CA SER A 213 -4.42 5.74 5.73
C SER A 213 -2.92 5.59 5.90
N ASP A 214 -2.52 4.90 6.97
CA ASP A 214 -1.20 4.28 7.04
C ASP A 214 -0.98 3.40 5.80
N GLY A 215 0.21 3.50 5.24
CA GLY A 215 0.64 2.78 4.04
C GLY A 215 1.91 1.97 4.27
N ARG A 216 2.31 1.24 3.23
CA ARG A 216 3.53 0.43 3.18
C ARG A 216 4.60 1.14 2.36
N LEU A 217 5.85 0.98 2.78
CA LEU A 217 7.03 1.46 2.06
C LEU A 217 7.83 0.28 1.54
N SER A 218 8.22 0.35 0.28
CA SER A 218 9.10 -0.63 -0.34
C SER A 218 10.09 0.02 -1.31
N PHE A 219 11.24 -0.62 -1.51
CA PHE A 219 12.18 -0.27 -2.57
C PHE A 219 12.43 -1.48 -3.45
N LYS A 220 12.90 -1.26 -4.68
CA LYS A 220 13.24 -2.36 -5.61
C LYS A 220 14.75 -2.44 -5.75
N VAL A 221 15.32 -3.60 -5.45
CA VAL A 221 16.74 -3.89 -5.73
C VAL A 221 16.82 -4.62 -7.06
N THR A 222 17.22 -3.90 -8.11
CA THR A 222 17.45 -4.53 -9.42
C THR A 222 18.74 -5.34 -9.39
N LYS A 223 18.63 -6.67 -9.48
CA LYS A 223 19.77 -7.55 -9.70
C LYS A 223 19.86 -7.90 -11.18
N THR A 224 21.01 -7.62 -11.79
CA THR A 224 21.28 -8.01 -13.18
C THR A 224 21.92 -9.39 -13.21
N TYR A 225 21.25 -10.35 -13.84
CA TYR A 225 21.76 -11.68 -14.08
C TYR A 225 22.24 -11.81 -15.53
N GLN A 226 23.38 -12.47 -15.72
CA GLN A 226 23.84 -12.92 -17.04
C GLN A 226 23.04 -14.18 -17.39
N ALA A 227 22.23 -14.10 -18.44
CA ALA A 227 21.28 -15.17 -18.79
C ALA A 227 21.83 -16.15 -19.84
N ASP A 228 23.05 -15.94 -20.34
CA ASP A 228 23.68 -16.83 -21.33
C ASP A 228 25.17 -17.11 -21.07
N LEU A 229 25.61 -18.28 -21.56
CA LEU A 229 27.01 -18.73 -21.52
C LEU A 229 27.96 -17.85 -22.37
N VAL A 230 27.40 -17.02 -23.26
CA VAL A 230 28.16 -16.14 -24.18
C VAL A 230 28.11 -14.65 -23.80
N GLY A 231 27.38 -14.26 -22.74
CA GLY A 231 27.35 -12.89 -22.21
C GLY A 231 26.62 -11.85 -23.07
N LEU A 232 25.70 -12.28 -23.94
CA LEU A 232 24.95 -11.41 -24.85
C LEU A 232 23.57 -11.02 -24.32
N SER A 233 23.07 -11.65 -23.25
CA SER A 233 21.78 -11.31 -22.66
C SER A 233 21.87 -11.02 -21.16
N LYS A 234 21.45 -9.81 -20.79
CA LYS A 234 21.31 -9.37 -19.40
C LYS A 234 19.83 -9.30 -19.07
N VAL A 235 19.42 -10.00 -18.01
CA VAL A 235 18.06 -9.90 -17.46
C VAL A 235 18.15 -9.18 -16.12
N SER A 236 17.40 -8.10 -15.98
CA SER A 236 17.30 -7.35 -14.73
C SER A 236 15.97 -7.70 -14.04
N VAL A 237 16.04 -8.36 -12.89
CA VAL A 237 14.87 -8.67 -12.05
C VAL A 237 14.98 -7.85 -10.77
N GLY A 238 13.91 -7.13 -10.41
CA GLY A 238 13.83 -6.36 -9.18
C GLY A 238 12.64 -6.82 -8.35
N GLU A 239 12.92 -7.45 -7.21
CA GLU A 239 11.91 -7.82 -6.22
C GLU A 239 11.67 -6.64 -5.27
N PRO A 240 10.41 -6.29 -4.97
CA PRO A 240 10.12 -5.29 -3.95
C PRO A 240 10.53 -5.80 -2.58
N THR A 241 11.32 -5.01 -1.87
CA THR A 241 11.69 -5.24 -0.47
C THR A 241 10.91 -4.26 0.38
N GLU A 242 10.01 -4.77 1.22
CA GLU A 242 9.33 -3.94 2.23
C GLU A 242 10.34 -3.41 3.24
N CYS A 243 10.26 -2.12 3.52
CA CYS A 243 11.22 -1.40 4.36
C CYS A 243 10.55 -0.54 5.43
N GLY A 244 9.21 -0.44 5.41
CA GLY A 244 8.46 0.12 6.52
C GLY A 244 7.08 0.65 6.20
N ARG A 245 6.69 1.72 6.88
CA ARG A 245 5.36 2.34 6.78
C ARG A 245 5.45 3.80 6.42
N VAL A 246 4.44 4.28 5.71
CA VAL A 246 4.27 5.71 5.39
C VAL A 246 3.00 6.22 6.04
N ARG A 247 3.04 7.44 6.56
CA ARG A 247 1.88 8.15 7.09
C ARG A 247 1.86 9.56 6.51
N LEU A 248 0.65 10.03 6.21
CA LEU A 248 0.42 11.37 5.71
C LEU A 248 -0.72 12.00 6.51
N ASP A 249 -0.40 13.04 7.27
CA ASP A 249 -1.37 13.83 8.01
C ASP A 249 -1.44 15.24 7.43
N CYS A 250 -2.65 15.74 7.12
CA CYS A 250 -2.81 17.14 6.74
C CYS A 250 -2.53 18.03 7.96
N VAL A 251 -1.66 19.02 7.80
CA VAL A 251 -1.23 19.94 8.87
C VAL A 251 -1.85 21.31 8.72
N GLU A 252 -1.91 21.81 7.49
CA GLU A 252 -2.41 23.15 7.17
C GLU A 252 -3.25 23.10 5.90
N THR A 253 -4.33 23.88 5.87
CA THR A 253 -5.14 24.12 4.67
C THR A 253 -5.29 25.63 4.48
N PHE A 254 -5.23 26.10 3.23
CA PHE A 254 -5.22 27.51 2.86
C PHE A 254 -6.50 27.95 2.12
#